data_AF-A0A849WYJ2-F1
#
_entry.id   AF-A0A849WYJ2-F1
#
_cell.length_a   1.000
_cell.length_b   1.000
_cell.length_c   1.000
_cell.angle_alpha   90.00
_cell.angle_beta   90.00
_cell.angle_gamma   90.00
#
_symmetry.space_group_name_H-M   'P 1'
#
loop_
_entity.id
_entity.type
_entity.pdbx_description
1 polymer ?
#
loop_
_entity_poly.entity_id
_entity_poly.type
_entity_poly.pdbx_seq_one_letter_code
_entity_poly.pdbx_strand_id
1 'polypeptide(L)'
;MAYFFQIYFDFCGYSHMAIGLGRLFGFHFLENFNHPYSATSVTDFWRRWHISLSSWFRDYLFIPLGGSRCSKFRNYFNLFIVFFLCGLWHGASWNFALWGIFHGLLLVIEKWYSFYKKPLPIPSFTKNILTLFLVIVGWVLFRAETASHITHFYTAMLGHGSDSNWLPIGSLFNLEIYFYLLLAIFLMRPNRIENFMLFDSKTDSKENLIKTFSFSEQWLLVFTTISLFLVSLSYLANGTFNPFIYFRF
;
A
#
# COMPACT_ATOMS: atom_id res chain seq x y z
N MET A 1 -12.83 2.16 -7.53
CA MET A 1 -12.14 2.85 -6.42
C MET A 1 -11.80 1.93 -5.25
N ALA A 2 -12.64 0.97 -4.84
CA ALA A 2 -12.32 0.09 -3.69
C ALA A 2 -11.07 -0.81 -3.84
N TYR A 3 -10.54 -0.96 -5.06
CA TYR A 3 -9.39 -1.83 -5.33
C TYR A 3 -8.13 -1.48 -4.53
N PHE A 4 -7.83 -0.20 -4.28
CA PHE A 4 -6.62 0.15 -3.51
C PHE A 4 -6.72 -0.31 -2.04
N PHE A 5 -7.93 -0.33 -1.45
CA PHE A 5 -8.12 -0.95 -0.14
C PHE A 5 -7.96 -2.47 -0.21
N GLN A 6 -8.55 -3.10 -1.23
CA GLN A 6 -8.45 -4.54 -1.44
C GLN A 6 -6.98 -5.00 -1.55
N ILE A 7 -6.21 -4.43 -2.49
CA ILE A 7 -4.80 -4.80 -2.70
C ILE A 7 -3.96 -4.59 -1.43
N TYR A 8 -4.23 -3.53 -0.67
CA TYR A 8 -3.53 -3.27 0.58
C TYR A 8 -3.89 -4.28 1.67
N PHE A 9 -5.17 -4.47 1.96
CA PHE A 9 -5.60 -5.34 3.05
C PHE A 9 -5.32 -6.82 2.79
N ASP A 10 -5.51 -7.28 1.55
CA ASP A 10 -5.18 -8.65 1.17
C ASP A 10 -3.69 -8.92 1.35
N PHE A 11 -2.84 -8.00 0.88
CA PHE A 11 -1.40 -8.23 0.89
C PHE A 11 -0.75 -7.98 2.25
N CYS A 12 -1.23 -6.95 2.96
CA CYS A 12 -0.81 -6.67 4.33
C CYS A 12 -1.23 -7.81 5.26
N GLY A 13 -2.48 -8.30 5.15
CA GLY A 13 -2.97 -9.46 5.90
C GLY A 13 -2.11 -10.70 5.67
N TYR A 14 -1.81 -11.03 4.42
CA TYR A 14 -0.91 -12.14 4.08
C TYR A 14 0.49 -11.96 4.68
N SER A 15 1.07 -10.77 4.56
CA SER A 15 2.40 -10.48 5.11
C SER A 15 2.43 -10.62 6.64
N HIS A 16 1.40 -10.16 7.34
CA HIS A 16 1.29 -10.32 8.80
C HIS A 16 1.12 -11.79 9.22
N MET A 17 0.33 -12.58 8.49
CA MET A 17 0.24 -14.03 8.74
C MET A 17 1.61 -14.70 8.57
N ALA A 18 2.37 -14.35 7.53
CA ALA A 18 3.71 -14.87 7.31
C ALA A 18 4.69 -14.48 8.42
N ILE A 19 4.66 -13.23 8.90
CA ILE A 19 5.48 -12.75 10.02
C ILE A 19 5.10 -13.49 11.31
N GLY A 20 3.81 -13.65 11.59
CA GLY A 20 3.31 -14.36 12.77
C GLY A 20 3.76 -15.83 12.80
N LEU A 21 3.59 -16.54 11.68
CA LEU A 21 4.09 -17.91 11.51
C LEU A 21 5.62 -17.97 11.65
N GLY A 22 6.34 -17.05 11.00
CA GLY A 22 7.80 -16.95 11.12
C GLY A 22 8.26 -16.88 12.57
N ARG A 23 7.60 -16.03 13.38
CA ARG A 23 7.89 -15.90 14.82
C ARG A 23 7.62 -17.18 15.61
N LEU A 24 6.57 -17.94 15.28
CA LEU A 24 6.30 -19.23 15.92
C LEU A 24 7.43 -20.25 15.69
N PHE A 25 8.10 -20.16 14.54
CA PHE A 25 9.26 -21.00 14.19
C PHE A 25 10.61 -20.35 14.53
N GLY A 26 10.63 -19.20 15.21
CA GLY A 26 11.86 -18.49 15.60
C GLY A 26 12.51 -17.63 14.49
N PHE A 27 11.90 -17.54 13.31
CA PHE A 27 12.33 -16.67 12.24
C PHE A 27 11.83 -15.24 12.44
N HIS A 28 12.65 -14.27 12.02
CA HIS A 28 12.32 -12.85 12.07
C HIS A 28 12.27 -12.31 10.65
N PHE A 29 11.06 -12.06 10.15
CA PHE A 29 10.85 -11.43 8.85
C PHE A 29 10.65 -9.92 9.00
N LEU A 30 11.08 -9.17 7.99
CA LEU A 30 10.85 -7.74 7.89
C LEU A 30 9.37 -7.45 7.59
N GLU A 31 8.85 -6.35 8.12
CA GLU A 31 7.53 -5.85 7.74
C GLU A 31 7.50 -5.43 6.28
N ASN A 32 6.37 -5.65 5.62
CA ASN A 32 6.18 -5.24 4.24
C ASN A 32 5.45 -3.90 4.09
N PHE A 33 4.71 -3.47 5.10
CA PHE A 33 3.85 -2.30 5.00
C PHE A 33 3.94 -1.43 6.26
N ASN A 34 4.13 -0.13 6.07
CA ASN A 34 4.11 0.85 7.16
C ASN A 34 3.22 2.03 6.78
N HIS A 35 1.90 1.88 6.97
CA HIS A 35 0.91 2.93 6.70
C HIS A 35 1.10 3.66 5.35
N PRO A 36 1.20 2.95 4.21
CA PRO A 36 1.61 3.54 2.94
C PRO A 36 0.67 4.65 2.44
N TYR A 37 -0.62 4.58 2.73
CA TYR A 37 -1.58 5.61 2.33
C TYR A 37 -1.54 6.89 3.16
N SER A 38 -0.72 6.94 4.22
CA SER A 38 -0.39 8.17 4.94
C SER A 38 0.79 8.93 4.32
N ALA A 39 1.42 8.37 3.28
CA ALA A 39 2.59 8.97 2.64
C ALA A 39 2.33 10.36 2.10
N THR A 40 3.31 11.24 2.22
CA THR A 40 3.24 12.63 1.73
C THR A 40 4.02 12.86 0.43
N SER A 41 4.65 11.81 -0.11
CA SER A 41 5.26 11.82 -1.44
C SER A 41 5.28 10.41 -2.04
N VAL A 42 5.53 10.28 -3.34
CA VAL A 42 5.60 8.98 -4.03
C VAL A 42 6.83 8.20 -3.54
N THR A 43 7.93 8.89 -3.25
CA THR A 43 9.11 8.27 -2.59
C THR A 43 8.75 7.72 -1.21
N ASP A 44 8.02 8.50 -0.39
CA ASP A 44 7.59 8.08 0.94
C ASP A 44 6.64 6.87 0.86
N PHE A 45 5.72 6.86 -0.13
CA PHE A 45 4.84 5.73 -0.39
C PHE A 45 5.63 4.43 -0.66
N TRP A 46 6.60 4.46 -1.57
CA TRP A 46 7.41 3.27 -1.91
C TRP A 46 8.36 2.80 -0.81
N ARG A 47 8.69 3.69 0.15
CA ARG A 47 9.41 3.29 1.38
C ARG A 47 8.52 2.56 2.38
N ARG A 48 7.20 2.69 2.23
CA ARG A 48 6.18 2.14 3.13
C ARG A 48 5.39 0.99 2.50
N TRP A 49 5.51 0.79 1.20
CA TRP A 49 4.80 -0.23 0.44
C TRP A 49 5.77 -1.34 0.01
N HIS A 50 5.40 -2.59 0.32
CA HIS A 50 6.14 -3.81 -0.01
C HIS A 50 7.66 -3.69 0.26
N ILE A 51 8.00 -3.32 1.50
CA ILE A 51 9.35 -2.94 1.93
C ILE A 51 10.40 -4.01 1.61
N SER A 52 10.08 -5.31 1.75
CA SER A 52 11.04 -6.38 1.40
C SER A 52 11.39 -6.39 -0.09
N LEU A 53 10.40 -6.25 -0.99
CA LEU A 53 10.61 -6.18 -2.44
C LEU A 53 11.36 -4.90 -2.82
N SER A 54 10.92 -3.76 -2.30
CA SER A 54 11.59 -2.47 -2.51
C SER A 54 13.05 -2.52 -2.06
N SER A 55 13.36 -3.19 -0.95
CA SER A 55 14.73 -3.40 -0.46
C SER A 55 15.51 -4.33 -1.37
N TRP A 56 14.90 -5.42 -1.85
CA TRP A 56 15.54 -6.32 -2.80
C TRP A 56 15.92 -5.61 -4.11
N PHE A 57 15.00 -4.87 -4.73
CA PHE A 57 15.30 -4.07 -5.93
C PHE A 57 16.38 -3.01 -5.67
N ARG A 58 16.38 -2.40 -4.48
CA ARG A 58 17.42 -1.45 -4.09
C ARG A 58 18.79 -2.13 -4.03
N ASP A 59 18.88 -3.25 -3.33
CA ASP A 59 20.15 -3.89 -2.98
C ASP A 59 20.74 -4.69 -4.15
N TYR A 60 19.89 -5.30 -4.98
CA TYR A 60 20.32 -6.18 -6.08
C TYR A 60 20.25 -5.55 -7.47
N LEU A 61 19.53 -4.44 -7.67
CA LEU A 61 19.52 -3.73 -8.94
C LEU A 61 20.02 -2.30 -8.81
N PHE A 62 19.42 -1.49 -7.95
CA PHE A 62 19.72 -0.05 -7.90
C PHE A 62 21.16 0.25 -7.46
N ILE A 63 21.63 -0.37 -6.37
CA ILE A 63 22.99 -0.20 -5.85
C ILE A 63 24.04 -0.69 -6.85
N PRO A 64 23.94 -1.92 -7.43
CA PRO A 64 24.85 -2.38 -8.47
C PRO A 64 24.92 -1.48 -9.71
N LEU A 65 23.83 -0.80 -10.09
CA LEU A 65 23.81 0.17 -11.19
C LEU A 65 24.52 1.51 -10.87
N GLY A 66 25.08 1.65 -9.66
CA GLY A 66 25.80 2.85 -9.19
C GLY A 66 25.05 3.64 -8.11
N GLY A 67 23.83 3.21 -7.75
CA GLY A 67 23.03 3.79 -6.68
C GLY A 67 22.97 5.31 -6.72
N SER A 68 23.12 5.93 -5.55
CA SER A 68 23.16 7.40 -5.39
C SER A 68 24.56 8.02 -5.61
N ARG A 69 25.58 7.22 -5.95
CA ARG A 69 26.97 7.70 -6.13
C ARG A 69 27.28 8.08 -7.58
N CYS A 70 26.40 7.77 -8.53
CA CYS A 70 26.55 8.12 -9.93
C CYS A 70 26.09 9.55 -10.26
N SER A 71 26.30 9.98 -11.51
CA SER A 71 25.79 11.27 -11.98
C SER A 71 24.26 11.35 -11.85
N LYS A 72 23.71 12.57 -11.69
CA LYS A 72 22.27 12.76 -11.47
C LYS A 72 21.41 12.16 -12.58
N PHE A 73 21.83 12.34 -13.83
CA PHE A 73 21.14 11.75 -14.98
C PHE A 73 21.15 10.22 -14.92
N ARG A 74 22.31 9.61 -14.59
CA ARG A 74 22.42 8.17 -14.42
C ARG A 74 21.56 7.68 -13.25
N ASN A 75 21.47 8.44 -12.17
CA ASN A 75 20.64 8.11 -11.03
C ASN A 75 19.14 8.09 -11.38
N TYR A 76 18.66 9.08 -12.14
CA TYR A 76 17.27 9.12 -12.62
C TYR A 76 16.99 7.96 -13.58
N PHE A 77 17.91 7.67 -14.50
CA PHE A 77 17.80 6.55 -15.41
C PHE A 77 17.76 5.21 -14.67
N ASN A 78 18.65 5.00 -13.70
CA ASN A 78 18.68 3.79 -12.88
C ASN A 78 17.38 3.62 -12.10
N LEU A 79 16.84 4.70 -11.52
CA LEU A 79 15.57 4.66 -10.79
C LEU A 79 14.41 4.27 -11.71
N PHE A 80 14.34 4.85 -12.90
CA PHE A 80 13.37 4.50 -13.93
C PHE A 80 13.48 3.03 -14.35
N ILE A 81 14.70 2.55 -14.63
CA ILE A 81 14.94 1.15 -15.02
C ILE A 81 14.54 0.18 -13.91
N VAL A 82 14.88 0.47 -12.65
CA VAL A 82 14.51 -0.37 -11.52
C VAL A 82 12.99 -0.50 -11.40
N PHE A 83 12.25 0.60 -11.55
CA PHE A 83 10.78 0.57 -11.52
C PHE A 83 10.16 -0.11 -12.76
N PHE A 84 10.75 0.07 -13.93
CA PHE A 84 10.33 -0.64 -15.14
C PHE A 84 10.50 -2.15 -14.97
N LEU A 85 11.66 -2.60 -14.49
CA LEU A 85 11.93 -4.01 -14.21
C LEU A 85 11.05 -4.55 -13.07
N CYS A 86 10.73 -3.73 -12.07
CA CYS A 86 9.75 -4.06 -11.03
C CYS A 86 8.36 -4.32 -11.63
N GLY A 87 7.92 -3.48 -12.57
CA GLY A 87 6.69 -3.72 -13.34
C GLY A 87 6.75 -5.07 -14.08
N LEU A 88 7.80 -5.32 -14.85
CA LEU A 88 7.96 -6.58 -15.59
C LEU A 88 8.04 -7.82 -14.68
N TRP A 89 8.55 -7.68 -13.46
CA TRP A 89 8.57 -8.76 -12.47
C TRP A 89 7.16 -9.20 -12.04
N HIS A 90 6.17 -8.30 -12.06
CA HIS A 90 4.80 -8.61 -11.67
C HIS A 90 4.02 -9.43 -12.71
N GLY A 91 4.39 -9.36 -14.00
CA GLY A 91 3.75 -10.18 -15.02
C GLY A 91 4.12 -9.78 -16.45
N ALA A 92 3.77 -10.66 -17.40
CA ALA A 92 4.10 -10.48 -18.82
C ALA A 92 3.16 -9.53 -19.58
N SER A 93 2.10 -9.03 -18.95
CA SER A 93 1.17 -8.10 -19.60
C SER A 93 1.78 -6.70 -19.73
N TRP A 94 1.42 -5.99 -20.81
CA TRP A 94 1.87 -4.61 -21.03
C TRP A 94 1.42 -3.64 -19.94
N ASN A 95 0.34 -3.96 -19.22
CA ASN A 95 -0.20 -3.11 -18.18
C ASN A 95 0.78 -2.97 -17.01
N PHE A 96 1.51 -4.04 -16.67
CA PHE A 96 2.55 -3.99 -15.64
C PHE A 96 3.80 -3.21 -16.08
N ALA A 97 4.17 -3.30 -17.37
CA ALA A 97 5.23 -2.47 -17.93
C ALA A 97 4.87 -0.97 -17.86
N LEU A 98 3.65 -0.61 -18.28
CA LEU A 98 3.12 0.76 -18.19
C LEU A 98 3.06 1.25 -16.74
N TRP A 99 2.66 0.38 -15.82
CA TRP A 99 2.66 0.68 -14.38
C TRP A 99 4.08 1.01 -13.86
N GLY A 100 5.08 0.21 -14.24
CA GLY A 100 6.47 0.45 -13.90
C GLY A 100 7.00 1.77 -14.47
N ILE A 101 6.68 2.06 -15.74
CA ILE A 101 7.00 3.35 -16.38
C ILE A 101 6.35 4.51 -15.62
N PHE A 102 5.06 4.40 -15.30
CA PHE A 102 4.30 5.44 -14.61
C PHE A 102 4.94 5.80 -13.26
N HIS A 103 5.19 4.81 -12.39
CA HIS A 103 5.81 5.06 -11.10
C HIS A 103 7.28 5.48 -11.20
N GLY A 104 8.03 4.94 -12.16
CA GLY A 104 9.39 5.36 -12.44
C GLY A 104 9.47 6.83 -12.84
N LEU A 105 8.57 7.30 -13.71
CA LEU A 105 8.47 8.71 -14.11
C LEU A 105 8.09 9.60 -12.93
N LEU A 106 7.09 9.21 -12.12
CA LEU A 106 6.70 9.99 -10.93
C LEU A 106 7.88 10.22 -9.99
N LEU A 107 8.69 9.18 -9.74
CA LEU A 107 9.86 9.30 -8.87
C LEU A 107 10.98 10.14 -9.48
N VAL A 108 11.22 10.03 -10.78
CA VAL A 108 12.18 10.90 -11.48
C VAL A 108 11.73 12.36 -11.41
N ILE A 109 10.45 12.64 -11.65
CA ILE A 109 9.87 13.99 -11.56
C ILE A 109 9.96 14.53 -10.14
N GLU A 110 9.59 13.74 -9.13
CA GLU A 110 9.67 14.13 -7.71
C GLU A 110 11.13 14.48 -7.33
N LYS A 111 12.08 13.63 -7.73
CA LYS A 111 13.50 13.83 -7.42
C LYS A 111 14.12 15.01 -8.17
N TRP A 112 13.72 15.21 -9.42
CA TRP A 112 14.11 16.39 -10.21
C TRP A 112 13.56 17.67 -9.59
N TYR A 113 12.27 17.69 -9.24
CA TYR A 113 11.62 18.84 -8.62
C TYR A 113 12.25 19.18 -7.27
N SER A 114 12.48 18.18 -6.41
CA SER A 114 13.15 18.37 -5.12
C SER A 114 14.59 18.88 -5.24
N PHE A 115 15.27 18.61 -6.35
CA PHE A 115 16.65 19.02 -6.57
C PHE A 115 16.75 20.43 -7.17
N TYR A 116 15.93 20.73 -8.18
CA TYR A 116 16.04 21.98 -8.96
C TYR A 116 15.09 23.09 -8.50
N LYS A 117 14.04 22.77 -7.73
CA LYS A 117 13.06 23.76 -7.26
C LYS A 117 12.99 23.75 -5.73
N LYS A 118 12.75 24.93 -5.15
CA LYS A 118 12.32 25.01 -3.75
C LYS A 118 10.97 24.31 -3.66
N PRO A 119 10.78 23.35 -2.74
CA PRO A 119 9.50 22.69 -2.57
C PRO A 119 8.45 23.74 -2.24
N LEU A 120 7.32 23.70 -2.96
CA LEU A 120 6.19 24.55 -2.64
C LEU A 120 5.74 24.31 -1.19
N PRO A 121 5.39 25.37 -0.44
CA PRO A 121 4.89 25.25 0.93
C PRO A 121 3.44 24.76 0.91
N ILE A 122 3.26 23.49 0.55
CA ILE A 122 1.96 22.82 0.50
C ILE A 122 1.74 22.11 1.85
N PRO A 123 0.55 22.23 2.49
CA PRO A 123 0.23 21.50 3.71
C PRO A 123 0.40 19.98 3.54
N SER A 124 0.85 19.30 4.59
CA SER A 124 1.11 17.84 4.55
C SER A 124 -0.13 17.03 4.14
N PHE A 125 -1.33 17.44 4.57
CA PHE A 125 -2.58 16.80 4.17
C PHE A 125 -2.83 16.86 2.66
N THR A 126 -2.57 18.01 2.03
CA THR A 126 -2.72 18.17 0.58
C THR A 126 -1.70 17.32 -0.18
N LYS A 127 -0.46 17.25 0.30
CA LYS A 127 0.57 16.36 -0.27
C LYS A 127 0.18 14.89 -0.18
N ASN A 128 -0.42 14.49 0.95
CA ASN A 128 -0.93 13.15 1.15
C ASN A 128 -2.06 12.82 0.16
N ILE A 129 -3.08 13.69 0.04
CA ILE A 129 -4.17 13.49 -0.94
C ILE A 129 -3.62 13.37 -2.36
N LEU A 130 -2.69 14.26 -2.74
CA LEU A 130 -2.09 14.23 -4.07
C LEU A 130 -1.31 12.93 -4.31
N THR A 131 -0.51 12.49 -3.33
CA THR A 131 0.24 11.24 -3.41
C THR A 131 -0.70 10.05 -3.54
N LEU A 132 -1.74 9.99 -2.70
CA LEU A 132 -2.75 8.93 -2.73
C LEU A 132 -3.47 8.90 -4.08
N PHE A 133 -3.85 10.05 -4.62
CA PHE A 133 -4.48 10.14 -5.93
C PHE A 133 -3.57 9.57 -7.04
N LEU A 134 -2.30 9.98 -7.08
CA LEU A 134 -1.33 9.48 -8.07
C LEU A 134 -1.14 7.96 -7.94
N VAL A 135 -1.09 7.45 -6.72
CA VAL A 135 -0.99 6.01 -6.44
C VAL A 135 -2.24 5.26 -6.90
N ILE A 136 -3.45 5.80 -6.66
CA ILE A 136 -4.72 5.21 -7.11
C ILE A 136 -4.78 5.14 -8.65
N VAL A 137 -4.33 6.20 -9.33
CA VAL A 137 -4.20 6.20 -10.80
C VAL A 137 -3.26 5.09 -11.24
N GLY A 138 -2.11 4.94 -10.59
CA GLY A 138 -1.19 3.82 -10.84
C GLY A 138 -1.88 2.46 -10.66
N TRP A 139 -2.63 2.25 -9.59
CA TRP A 139 -3.32 0.99 -9.32
C TRP A 139 -4.32 0.56 -10.38
N VAL A 140 -4.87 1.49 -11.17
CA VAL A 140 -5.71 1.14 -12.33
C VAL A 140 -4.92 0.31 -13.35
N LEU A 141 -3.68 0.69 -13.65
CA LEU A 141 -2.81 -0.05 -14.56
C LEU A 141 -2.48 -1.44 -14.01
N PHE A 142 -2.32 -1.55 -12.70
CA PHE A 142 -2.04 -2.84 -12.05
C PHE A 142 -3.26 -3.77 -12.04
N ARG A 143 -4.48 -3.21 -11.91
CA ARG A 143 -5.73 -3.99 -11.88
C ARG A 143 -6.20 -4.43 -13.26
N ALA A 144 -6.01 -3.59 -14.27
CA ALA A 144 -6.64 -3.79 -15.56
C ALA A 144 -6.09 -5.04 -16.26
N GLU A 145 -6.98 -5.86 -16.81
CA GLU A 145 -6.63 -7.07 -17.57
C GLU A 145 -6.44 -6.75 -19.06
N THR A 146 -7.11 -5.71 -19.57
CA THR A 146 -7.07 -5.30 -20.99
C THR A 146 -6.90 -3.79 -21.14
N ALA A 147 -6.41 -3.35 -22.30
CA ALA A 147 -6.33 -1.92 -22.63
C ALA A 147 -7.71 -1.23 -22.58
N SER A 148 -8.77 -1.95 -22.96
CA SER A 148 -10.15 -1.43 -22.88
C SER A 148 -10.61 -1.23 -21.43
N HIS A 149 -10.16 -2.07 -20.48
CA HIS A 149 -10.48 -1.86 -19.07
C HIS A 149 -9.77 -0.62 -18.52
N ILE A 150 -8.52 -0.36 -18.94
CA ILE A 150 -7.77 0.85 -18.54
C ILE A 150 -8.54 2.11 -18.94
N THR A 151 -8.97 2.20 -20.20
CA THR A 151 -9.70 3.37 -20.70
C THR A 151 -11.02 3.54 -19.96
N HIS A 152 -11.78 2.47 -19.76
CA HIS A 152 -13.04 2.51 -19.01
C HIS A 152 -12.86 2.97 -17.56
N PHE A 153 -11.83 2.49 -16.86
CA PHE A 153 -11.54 2.95 -15.49
C PHE A 153 -11.20 4.44 -15.46
N TYR A 154 -10.36 4.93 -16.37
CA TYR A 154 -9.99 6.34 -16.40
C TYR A 154 -11.13 7.26 -16.83
N THR A 155 -11.97 6.88 -17.80
CA THR A 155 -13.15 7.66 -18.17
C THR A 155 -14.16 7.71 -17.03
N ALA A 156 -14.38 6.59 -16.33
CA ALA A 156 -15.23 6.55 -15.14
C ALA A 156 -14.68 7.43 -13.99
N MET A 157 -13.36 7.46 -13.78
CA MET A 157 -12.72 8.36 -12.81
C MET A 157 -12.93 9.83 -13.13
N LEU A 158 -13.04 10.18 -14.41
CA LEU A 158 -13.36 11.53 -14.88
C LEU A 158 -14.87 11.81 -14.92
N GLY A 159 -15.71 10.88 -14.45
CA GLY A 159 -17.18 11.03 -14.44
C GLY A 159 -17.87 10.70 -15.77
N HIS A 160 -17.14 10.20 -16.77
CA HIS A 160 -17.64 9.88 -18.11
C HIS A 160 -17.82 8.36 -18.29
N GLY A 161 -18.40 7.68 -17.30
CA GLY A 161 -18.75 6.26 -17.39
C GLY A 161 -19.93 6.07 -18.34
N SER A 162 -19.72 5.31 -19.42
CA SER A 162 -20.72 5.04 -20.48
C SER A 162 -21.85 4.11 -20.07
N ASP A 163 -21.74 3.45 -18.92
CA ASP A 163 -22.65 2.40 -18.53
C ASP A 163 -23.77 2.95 -17.64
N SER A 164 -25.02 2.63 -17.99
CA SER A 164 -26.24 2.98 -17.25
C SER A 164 -26.33 2.35 -15.86
N ASN A 165 -25.33 1.55 -15.46
CA ASN A 165 -25.21 0.92 -14.14
C ASN A 165 -24.44 1.79 -13.15
N TRP A 166 -24.72 3.10 -13.15
CA TRP A 166 -24.34 3.93 -12.01
C TRP A 166 -25.08 3.34 -10.81
N LEU A 167 -24.32 2.68 -9.93
CA LEU A 167 -24.84 2.30 -8.62
C LEU A 167 -25.49 3.56 -8.03
N PRO A 168 -26.79 3.52 -7.69
CA PRO A 168 -27.45 4.68 -7.12
C PRO A 168 -26.61 5.16 -5.94
N ILE A 169 -26.38 6.47 -5.80
CA ILE A 169 -25.59 6.99 -4.67
C ILE A 169 -26.17 6.47 -3.33
N GLY A 170 -27.47 6.20 -3.29
CA GLY A 170 -28.16 5.45 -2.22
C GLY A 170 -27.53 4.12 -1.80
N SER A 171 -26.97 3.34 -2.74
CA SER A 171 -26.27 2.08 -2.49
C SER A 171 -24.87 2.27 -1.88
N LEU A 172 -24.29 3.47 -1.98
CA LEU A 172 -23.08 3.84 -1.26
C LEU A 172 -23.37 4.14 0.23
N PHE A 173 -24.64 4.40 0.59
CA PHE A 173 -25.10 4.56 1.98
C PHE A 173 -25.42 3.20 2.65
N ASN A 174 -24.64 2.16 2.36
CA ASN A 174 -24.74 0.91 3.09
C ASN A 174 -23.97 1.03 4.43
N LEU A 175 -24.63 0.72 5.54
CA LEU A 175 -24.04 0.66 6.89
C LEU A 175 -22.77 -0.20 6.92
N GLU A 176 -22.71 -1.26 6.12
CA GLU A 176 -21.52 -2.11 5.98
C GLU A 176 -20.32 -1.34 5.40
N ILE A 177 -20.54 -0.51 4.38
CA ILE A 177 -19.48 0.31 3.76
C ILE A 177 -18.93 1.33 4.77
N TYR A 178 -19.82 1.99 5.53
CA TYR A 178 -19.40 2.91 6.58
C TYR A 178 -18.62 2.22 7.69
N PHE A 179 -19.06 1.02 8.11
CA PHE A 179 -18.33 0.21 9.07
C PHE A 179 -16.91 -0.13 8.58
N TYR A 180 -16.76 -0.60 7.33
CA TYR A 180 -15.45 -0.90 6.75
C TYR A 180 -14.57 0.34 6.60
N LEU A 181 -15.13 1.49 6.24
CA LEU A 181 -14.39 2.76 6.13
C LEU A 181 -13.91 3.24 7.51
N LEU A 182 -14.76 3.20 8.53
CA LEU A 182 -14.39 3.59 9.89
C LEU A 182 -13.34 2.64 10.47
N LEU A 183 -13.48 1.34 10.20
CA LEU A 183 -12.49 0.33 10.58
C LEU A 183 -11.16 0.56 9.87
N ALA A 184 -11.17 0.84 8.56
CA ALA A 184 -9.98 1.17 7.81
C ALA A 184 -9.28 2.41 8.37
N ILE A 185 -10.02 3.48 8.67
CA ILE A 185 -9.48 4.69 9.29
C ILE A 185 -8.89 4.39 10.68
N PHE A 186 -9.55 3.55 11.48
CA PHE A 186 -9.05 3.14 12.80
C PHE A 186 -7.75 2.34 12.72
N LEU A 187 -7.69 1.33 11.84
CA LEU A 187 -6.52 0.46 11.62
C LEU A 187 -5.36 1.20 10.94
N MET A 188 -5.64 2.21 10.11
CA MET A 188 -4.64 3.01 9.43
C MET A 188 -4.00 4.10 10.30
N ARG A 189 -4.38 4.22 11.59
CA ARG A 189 -3.77 5.22 12.49
C ARG A 189 -2.29 4.88 12.77
N PRO A 190 -1.35 5.76 12.38
CA PRO A 190 0.08 5.45 12.34
C PRO A 190 0.76 5.25 13.71
N ASN A 191 0.09 5.52 14.83
CA ASN A 191 0.77 5.67 16.13
C ASN A 191 0.36 4.65 17.19
N ARG A 192 -0.46 3.62 16.90
CA ARG A 192 -1.06 2.81 17.97
C ARG A 192 -0.97 1.28 17.88
N ILE A 193 -0.74 0.68 16.71
CA ILE A 193 -0.71 -0.80 16.57
C ILE A 193 0.73 -1.33 16.39
N GLU A 194 1.62 -0.58 15.73
CA GLU A 194 3.03 -0.98 15.54
C GLU A 194 3.74 -1.26 16.87
N ASN A 195 3.55 -0.41 17.89
CA ASN A 195 4.11 -0.63 19.23
C ASN A 195 3.59 -1.90 19.92
N PHE A 196 2.38 -2.37 19.61
CA PHE A 196 1.81 -3.56 20.24
C PHE A 196 2.23 -4.86 19.54
N MET A 197 2.39 -4.83 18.21
CA MET A 197 2.70 -6.03 17.41
C MET A 197 4.20 -6.22 17.16
N LEU A 198 5.02 -5.17 17.25
CA LEU A 198 6.47 -5.25 17.10
C LEU A 198 7.15 -5.65 18.41
N PHE A 199 7.03 -6.93 18.76
CA PHE A 199 8.00 -7.58 19.63
C PHE A 199 9.33 -7.69 18.87
N ASP A 200 10.17 -6.66 18.96
CA ASP A 200 11.60 -6.81 18.70
C ASP A 200 12.31 -7.08 20.02
N SER A 201 12.70 -8.34 20.23
CA SER A 201 13.32 -8.83 21.46
C SER A 201 14.66 -8.16 21.81
N LYS A 202 15.23 -7.36 20.89
CA LYS A 202 16.57 -6.80 21.06
C LYS A 202 16.62 -5.32 21.44
N THR A 203 15.52 -4.58 21.35
CA THR A 203 15.62 -3.11 21.38
C THR A 203 14.60 -2.40 22.28
N ASP A 204 13.45 -3.01 22.58
CA ASP A 204 12.45 -2.39 23.45
C ASP A 204 12.25 -3.16 24.75
N SER A 205 12.54 -2.49 25.88
CA SER A 205 12.19 -3.03 27.20
C SER A 205 10.67 -3.11 27.32
N LYS A 206 10.16 -4.29 27.74
CA LYS A 206 8.73 -4.56 28.00
C LYS A 206 8.03 -3.45 28.83
N GLU A 207 8.78 -2.70 29.64
CA GLU A 207 8.29 -1.61 30.49
C GLU A 207 7.85 -0.34 29.74
N ASN A 208 8.42 -0.02 28.58
CA ASN A 208 8.07 1.22 27.86
C ASN A 208 6.70 1.11 27.14
N LEU A 209 6.28 -0.11 26.80
CA LEU A 209 5.03 -0.38 26.08
C LEU A 209 3.79 -0.35 26.97
N ILE A 210 3.87 -0.92 28.19
CA ILE A 210 2.76 -0.94 29.16
C ILE A 210 2.39 0.50 29.59
N LYS A 211 3.34 1.45 29.51
CA LYS A 211 3.13 2.85 29.88
C LYS A 211 2.50 3.72 28.79
N THR A 212 2.41 3.24 27.54
CA THR A 212 1.91 4.07 26.42
C THR A 212 0.38 4.02 26.30
N PHE A 213 -0.27 2.98 26.82
CA PHE A 213 -1.72 2.78 26.76
C PHE A 213 -2.31 2.66 28.15
N SER A 214 -3.43 3.34 28.37
CA SER A 214 -4.25 3.07 29.54
C SER A 214 -4.77 1.63 29.49
N PHE A 215 -4.99 1.04 30.67
CA PHE A 215 -5.51 -0.33 30.79
C PHE A 215 -6.81 -0.54 29.98
N SER A 216 -7.69 0.47 29.96
CA SER A 216 -8.94 0.44 29.18
C SER A 216 -8.69 0.40 27.67
N GLU A 217 -7.68 1.11 27.16
CA GLU A 217 -7.32 1.09 25.72
C GLU A 217 -6.80 -0.28 25.28
N GLN A 218 -6.04 -0.97 26.13
CA GLN A 218 -5.52 -2.31 25.83
C GLN A 218 -6.66 -3.34 25.71
N TRP A 219 -7.60 -3.34 26.67
CA TRP A 219 -8.77 -4.22 26.61
C TRP A 219 -9.70 -3.88 25.46
N LEU A 220 -9.88 -2.60 25.14
CA LEU A 220 -10.66 -2.18 23.97
C LEU A 220 -10.04 -2.72 22.68
N LEU A 221 -8.71 -2.65 22.53
CA LEU A 221 -8.02 -3.18 21.36
C LEU A 221 -8.21 -4.70 21.25
N VAL A 222 -7.96 -5.45 22.33
CA VAL A 222 -8.14 -6.91 22.36
C VAL A 222 -9.58 -7.30 22.00
N PHE A 223 -10.56 -6.65 22.64
CA PHE A 223 -11.97 -6.91 22.37
C PHE A 223 -12.34 -6.60 20.92
N THR A 224 -11.84 -5.50 20.37
CA THR A 224 -12.05 -5.10 18.98
C THR A 224 -11.43 -6.12 18.03
N THR A 225 -10.18 -6.56 18.26
CA THR A 225 -9.50 -7.55 17.42
C THR A 225 -10.19 -8.90 17.45
N ILE A 226 -10.62 -9.39 18.62
CA ILE A 226 -11.37 -10.64 18.74
C ILE A 226 -12.71 -10.54 18.02
N SER A 227 -13.44 -9.44 18.22
CA SER A 227 -14.72 -9.21 17.56
C SER A 227 -14.58 -9.20 16.04
N LEU A 228 -13.56 -8.51 15.52
CA LEU A 228 -13.25 -8.48 14.09
C LEU A 228 -12.89 -9.86 13.56
N PHE A 229 -12.07 -10.62 14.29
CA PHE A 229 -11.71 -11.98 13.90
C PHE A 229 -12.95 -12.87 13.78
N LEU A 230 -13.87 -12.81 14.75
CA LEU A 230 -15.12 -13.57 14.73
C LEU A 230 -16.04 -13.16 13.57
N VAL A 231 -16.14 -11.86 13.29
CA VAL A 231 -16.89 -11.35 12.13
C VAL A 231 -16.26 -11.84 10.84
N SER A 232 -14.94 -11.73 10.67
CA SER A 232 -14.23 -12.24 9.50
C SER A 232 -14.43 -13.74 9.31
N LEU A 233 -14.42 -14.54 10.38
CA LEU A 233 -14.67 -15.97 10.34
C LEU A 233 -16.11 -16.30 9.88
N SER A 234 -17.09 -15.53 10.36
CA SER A 234 -18.50 -15.64 9.94
C SER A 234 -18.66 -15.34 8.45
N TYR A 235 -18.04 -14.27 7.95
CA TYR A 235 -18.03 -13.95 6.51
C TYR A 235 -17.33 -15.01 5.67
N LEU A 236 -16.24 -15.60 6.16
CA LEU A 236 -15.56 -16.70 5.49
C LEU A 236 -16.43 -17.97 5.44
N ALA A 237 -17.15 -18.27 6.52
CA ALA A 237 -18.05 -19.43 6.59
C ALA A 237 -19.29 -19.27 5.69
N ASN A 238 -19.75 -18.04 5.47
CA ASN A 238 -20.91 -17.71 4.63
C ASN A 238 -20.53 -17.38 3.17
N GLY A 239 -19.24 -17.14 2.90
CA GLY A 239 -18.75 -16.74 1.58
C GLY A 239 -18.44 -17.94 0.68
N THR A 240 -18.81 -17.85 -0.59
CA THR A 240 -18.25 -18.72 -1.64
C THR A 240 -16.80 -18.32 -1.96
N PHE A 241 -16.00 -19.26 -2.48
CA PHE A 241 -14.57 -19.11 -2.80
C PHE A 241 -14.20 -17.74 -3.41
N ASN A 242 -13.36 -16.97 -2.71
CA ASN A 242 -12.80 -15.71 -3.19
C ASN A 242 -11.31 -15.91 -3.52
N PRO A 243 -10.93 -16.05 -4.81
CA PRO A 243 -9.55 -16.28 -5.18
C PRO A 243 -8.68 -15.07 -4.83
N PHE A 244 -7.53 -15.36 -4.23
CA PHE A 244 -6.48 -14.39 -3.93
C PHE A 244 -6.03 -13.65 -5.20
N ILE A 245 -5.68 -12.37 -5.04
CA ILE A 245 -5.47 -11.43 -6.15
C ILE A 245 -4.38 -11.88 -7.13
N TYR A 246 -3.41 -12.70 -6.68
CA TYR A 246 -2.33 -13.21 -7.52
C TYR A 246 -2.71 -14.40 -8.43
N PHE A 247 -3.90 -14.99 -8.26
CA PHE A 247 -4.37 -16.08 -9.14
C PHE A 247 -5.25 -15.58 -10.28
N ARG A 248 -5.26 -14.26 -10.56
CA ARG A 248 -6.10 -13.62 -11.57
C ARG A 248 -5.33 -13.10 -12.79
N PHE A 249 -4.12 -13.61 -13.04
CA PHE A 249 -3.31 -13.26 -14.20
C PHE A 249 -3.28 -14.39 -15.22
#